data_AF-L1NI47-F1
#
_entry.id   AF-L1NI47-F1
#
_cell.length_a   1.000
_cell.length_b   1.000
_cell.length_c   1.000
_cell.angle_alpha   90.00
_cell.angle_beta   90.00
_cell.angle_gamma   90.00
#
_symmetry.space_group_name_H-M   'P 1'
#
loop_
_entity.id
_entity.type
_entity.pdbx_description
1 polymer ?
#
loop_
_entity_poly.entity_id
_entity_poly.type
_entity_poly.pdbx_seq_one_letter_code
_entity_poly.pdbx_strand_id
1 'polypeptide(L)'
;MRQSIKNRIRYFVTFNRVTNFVTKLFGMISDFKNGEYVCLKHDKTKKFYVVSNIIVEGKIQLGYFSDNTHRIEEDTYIEPSKLEYSVEEVYRRHDELKGVF
;
A
#
# COMPACT_ATOMS: atom_id res chain seq x y z
N MET A 1 36.61 1.01 -11.71
CA MET A 1 35.37 1.69 -11.25
C MET A 1 34.07 1.09 -11.78
N ARG A 2 33.91 0.81 -13.09
CA ARG A 2 32.65 0.32 -13.69
C ARG A 2 32.11 -1.01 -13.13
N GLN A 3 32.99 -1.98 -12.79
CA GLN A 3 32.61 -3.27 -12.21
C GLN A 3 31.99 -3.15 -10.80
N SER A 4 32.51 -2.22 -9.99
CA SER A 4 32.05 -1.97 -8.61
C SER A 4 30.60 -1.46 -8.58
N ILE A 5 30.26 -0.54 -9.49
CA ILE A 5 28.89 0.00 -9.62
C ILE A 5 27.91 -1.11 -10.02
N LYS A 6 28.27 -1.96 -10.99
CA LYS A 6 27.44 -3.11 -11.41
C LYS A 6 27.17 -4.08 -10.27
N ASN A 7 28.20 -4.44 -9.49
CA ASN A 7 28.05 -5.34 -8.36
C ASN A 7 27.16 -4.74 -7.27
N ARG A 8 27.28 -3.42 -7.03
CA ARG A 8 26.48 -2.69 -6.05
C ARG A 8 25.00 -2.64 -6.46
N ILE A 9 24.69 -2.33 -7.72
CA ILE A 9 23.32 -2.37 -8.26
C ILE A 9 22.74 -3.78 -8.15
N ARG A 10 23.50 -4.80 -8.53
CA ARG A 10 23.05 -6.20 -8.46
C ARG A 10 22.74 -6.62 -7.02
N TYR A 11 23.57 -6.21 -6.06
CA TYR A 11 23.34 -6.44 -4.64
C TYR A 11 22.04 -5.78 -4.17
N PHE A 12 21.80 -4.50 -4.49
CA PHE A 12 20.56 -3.82 -4.13
C PHE A 12 19.31 -4.48 -4.71
N VAL A 13 19.36 -4.89 -5.97
CA VAL A 13 18.25 -5.60 -6.62
C VAL A 13 17.98 -6.94 -5.92
N THR A 14 19.03 -7.71 -5.63
CA THR A 14 18.89 -9.00 -4.92
C THR A 14 18.38 -8.80 -3.50
N PHE A 15 18.91 -7.82 -2.76
CA PHE A 15 18.47 -7.49 -1.40
C PHE A 15 17.00 -7.12 -1.36
N ASN A 16 16.54 -6.18 -2.20
CA ASN A 16 15.12 -5.81 -2.29
C ASN A 16 14.23 -7.02 -2.63
N ARG A 17 14.70 -7.91 -3.51
CA ARG A 17 13.95 -9.10 -3.88
C ARG A 17 13.82 -10.10 -2.72
N VAL A 18 14.89 -10.30 -1.96
CA VAL A 18 14.90 -11.15 -0.77
C VAL A 18 14.02 -10.54 0.33
N THR A 19 14.14 -9.24 0.59
CA THR A 19 13.32 -8.53 1.59
C THR A 19 11.83 -8.65 1.25
N ASN A 20 11.44 -8.43 -0.01
CA ASN A 20 10.05 -8.61 -0.46
C ASN A 20 9.57 -10.06 -0.36
N PHE A 21 10.46 -11.04 -0.54
CA PHE A 21 10.12 -12.44 -0.37
C PHE A 21 9.88 -12.78 1.10
N VAL A 22 10.76 -12.32 1.99
CA VAL A 22 10.65 -12.53 3.43
C VAL A 22 9.37 -11.88 3.98
N THR A 23 9.08 -10.62 3.61
CA THR A 23 7.86 -9.95 4.06
C THR A 23 6.59 -10.67 3.61
N LYS A 24 6.56 -11.21 2.39
CA LYS A 24 5.47 -12.09 1.92
C LYS A 24 5.35 -13.37 2.73
N LEU A 25 6.48 -14.03 3.00
CA LEU A 25 6.51 -15.31 3.72
C LEU A 25 5.97 -15.20 5.15
N PHE A 26 6.24 -14.07 5.82
CA PHE A 26 5.80 -13.82 7.20
C PHE A 26 4.44 -13.11 7.31
N GLY A 27 3.69 -12.96 6.21
CA GLY A 27 2.40 -12.28 6.24
C GLY A 27 2.50 -10.80 6.65
N MET A 28 3.66 -10.17 6.42
CA MET A 28 3.90 -8.75 6.69
C MET A 28 3.45 -7.86 5.54
N ILE A 29 2.59 -8.36 4.67
CA ILE A 29 1.99 -7.62 3.56
C ILE A 29 0.48 -7.70 3.70
N SER A 30 -0.16 -6.53 3.67
CA SER A 30 -1.61 -6.44 3.65
C SER A 30 -2.19 -6.83 2.28
N ASP A 31 -3.41 -7.32 2.28
CA ASP A 31 -4.19 -7.58 1.05
C ASP A 31 -4.49 -6.30 0.25
N PHE A 32 -4.44 -5.13 0.90
CA PHE A 32 -4.54 -3.85 0.21
C PHE A 32 -3.23 -3.54 -0.51
N LYS A 33 -3.29 -3.05 -1.75
CA LYS A 33 -2.13 -2.68 -2.55
C LYS A 33 -1.86 -1.19 -2.47
N ASN A 34 -0.59 -0.81 -2.69
CA ASN A 34 -0.20 0.59 -2.76
C ASN A 34 -1.02 1.34 -3.83
N GLY A 35 -1.50 2.52 -3.49
CA GLY A 35 -2.34 3.35 -4.35
C GLY A 35 -3.81 2.95 -4.45
N GLU A 36 -4.25 1.88 -3.77
CA GLU A 36 -5.68 1.57 -3.63
C GLU A 36 -6.33 2.45 -2.57
N TYR A 37 -7.63 2.72 -2.73
CA TYR A 37 -8.41 3.52 -1.78
C TYR A 37 -9.18 2.65 -0.79
N VAL A 38 -9.01 2.93 0.49
CA VAL A 38 -9.63 2.21 1.63
C VAL A 38 -10.39 3.17 2.54
N CYS A 39 -11.30 2.66 3.35
CA CYS A 39 -11.98 3.42 4.39
C CYS A 39 -12.06 2.63 5.70
N LEU A 40 -12.41 3.29 6.80
CA LEU A 40 -12.65 2.60 8.07
C LEU A 40 -13.96 1.81 7.97
N LYS A 41 -13.96 0.55 8.44
CA LYS A 41 -15.18 -0.27 8.51
C LYS A 41 -16.31 0.38 9.30
N HIS A 42 -15.97 1.12 10.36
CA HIS A 42 -16.93 1.78 11.25
C HIS A 42 -17.25 3.23 10.85
N ASP A 43 -16.49 3.82 9.92
CA ASP A 43 -16.67 5.19 9.46
C ASP A 43 -16.20 5.33 8.01
N LYS A 44 -17.12 5.08 7.08
CA LYS A 44 -16.83 5.13 5.64
C LYS A 44 -16.61 6.55 5.11
N THR A 45 -16.87 7.59 5.92
CA THR A 45 -16.64 8.98 5.51
C THR A 45 -15.15 9.30 5.43
N LYS A 46 -14.34 8.63 6.26
CA LYS A 46 -12.88 8.74 6.25
C LYS A 46 -12.28 7.79 5.24
N LYS A 47 -11.84 8.37 4.12
CA LYS A 47 -11.19 7.66 3.01
C LYS A 47 -9.69 7.89 3.07
N PHE A 48 -8.92 6.86 2.78
CA PHE A 48 -7.47 6.89 2.73
C PHE A 48 -7.00 6.24 1.44
N TYR A 49 -5.78 6.54 1.04
CA TYR A 49 -5.08 5.71 0.07
C TYR A 49 -3.91 5.00 0.75
N VAL A 50 -3.58 3.82 0.24
CA VAL A 50 -2.49 3.01 0.78
C VAL A 50 -1.15 3.55 0.28
N VAL A 51 -0.36 4.12 1.19
CA VAL A 51 1.01 4.58 0.89
C VAL A 51 1.94 3.37 0.79
N SER A 52 1.86 2.48 1.77
CA SER A 52 2.64 1.25 1.84
C SER A 52 1.81 0.13 2.43
N ASN A 53 1.71 -0.98 1.70
CA ASN A 53 1.05 -2.20 2.13
C ASN A 53 1.91 -3.09 3.03
N ILE A 54 3.13 -2.65 3.35
CA ILE A 54 3.99 -3.34 4.31
C ILE A 54 3.41 -3.13 5.71
N ILE A 55 3.21 -4.23 6.41
CA ILE A 55 2.75 -4.24 7.80
C ILE A 55 3.96 -4.04 8.71
N VAL A 56 3.99 -2.90 9.40
CA VAL A 56 4.97 -2.57 10.44
C VAL A 56 4.21 -2.45 11.76
N GLU A 57 4.61 -3.22 12.77
CA GLU A 57 3.93 -3.25 14.07
C GLU A 57 2.40 -3.50 13.97
N GLY A 58 2.01 -4.38 13.04
CA GLY A 58 0.61 -4.75 12.80
C GLY A 58 -0.21 -3.71 12.01
N LYS A 59 0.40 -2.62 11.54
CA LYS A 59 -0.27 -1.51 10.85
C LYS A 59 0.33 -1.27 9.47
N ILE A 60 -0.48 -0.75 8.55
CA ILE A 60 -0.03 -0.23 7.25
C ILE A 60 -0.03 1.30 7.25
N GLN A 61 0.80 1.90 6.40
CA GLN A 61 0.87 3.34 6.25
C GLN A 61 -0.17 3.80 5.23
N LEU A 62 -0.96 4.78 5.65
CA LEU A 62 -2.03 5.39 4.89
C LEU A 62 -1.79 6.89 4.77
N GLY A 63 -2.25 7.45 3.65
CA GLY A 63 -2.33 8.88 3.44
C GLY A 63 -3.80 9.32 3.38
N TYR A 64 -4.09 10.48 3.95
CA TYR A 64 -5.39 11.13 3.90
C TYR A 64 -5.28 12.46 3.16
N PHE A 65 -6.22 12.75 2.26
CA PHE A 65 -6.32 14.09 1.68
C PHE A 65 -7.22 14.94 2.56
N SER A 66 -6.64 15.94 3.20
CA SER A 66 -7.36 16.83 4.10
C SER A 66 -8.02 17.95 3.30
N ASP A 67 -9.36 17.95 3.27
CA ASP A 67 -10.15 18.99 2.58
C ASP A 67 -9.83 20.40 3.12
N ASN A 68 -9.42 20.47 4.39
CA ASN A 68 -9.06 21.73 5.05
C ASN A 68 -7.72 22.28 4.57
N THR A 69 -6.71 21.42 4.42
CA THR A 69 -5.34 21.86 4.12
C THR A 69 -4.98 21.68 2.64
N HIS A 70 -5.81 20.99 1.85
CA HIS A 70 -5.55 20.56 0.47
C HIS A 70 -4.21 19.81 0.33
N ARG A 71 -3.75 19.20 1.42
CA ARG A 71 -2.51 18.44 1.49
C ARG A 71 -2.82 17.00 1.78
N ILE A 72 -1.92 16.17 1.31
CA ILE A 72 -1.81 14.81 1.78
C ILE A 72 -1.18 14.87 3.17
N GLU A 73 -1.98 14.54 4.18
CA GLU A 73 -1.49 14.21 5.51
C GLU A 73 -1.04 12.75 5.46
N GLU A 74 0.22 12.55 5.05
CA GLU A 74 0.90 11.24 5.14
C GLU A 74 1.16 10.93 6.63
N ASP A 75 1.19 9.64 6.98
CA ASP A 75 1.54 9.09 8.32
C ASP A 75 0.39 8.65 9.22
N THR A 76 -0.75 8.27 8.65
CA THR A 76 -1.75 7.52 9.42
C THR A 76 -1.41 6.03 9.41
N TYR A 77 -1.21 5.42 10.57
CA TYR A 77 -0.92 3.99 10.69
C TYR A 77 -2.12 3.24 11.27
N ILE A 78 -2.71 2.35 10.47
CA ILE A 78 -3.93 1.61 10.85
C ILE A 78 -3.74 0.11 10.63
N GLU A 79 -4.30 -0.68 11.53
CA GLU A 79 -4.40 -2.13 11.36
C GLU A 79 -5.28 -2.48 10.15
N PRO A 80 -4.81 -3.31 9.21
CA PRO A 80 -5.61 -3.71 8.05
C PRO A 80 -6.99 -4.29 8.39
N SER A 81 -7.12 -4.94 9.55
CA SER A 81 -8.38 -5.53 10.03
C SER A 81 -9.51 -4.51 10.22
N LYS A 82 -9.17 -3.23 10.43
CA LYS A 82 -10.11 -2.11 10.65
C LYS A 82 -10.52 -1.42 9.34
N LEU A 83 -9.92 -1.81 8.22
CA LEU A 83 -10.10 -1.21 6.91
C LEU A 83 -10.93 -2.09 5.98
N GLU A 84 -11.61 -1.46 5.04
CA GLU A 84 -12.21 -2.11 3.88
C GLU A 84 -11.99 -1.26 2.63
N TYR A 85 -12.24 -1.83 1.45
CA TYR A 85 -12.16 -1.07 0.21
C TYR A 85 -13.20 0.05 0.20
N SER A 86 -12.77 1.24 -0.23
CA SER A 86 -13.69 2.33 -0.50
C SER A 86 -14.65 1.96 -1.62
N VAL A 87 -15.83 2.58 -1.63
CA VAL A 87 -16.86 2.33 -2.64
C VAL A 87 -16.30 2.59 -4.05
N GLU A 88 -15.51 3.65 -4.20
CA GLU A 88 -14.85 4.02 -5.45
C GLU A 88 -13.88 2.95 -5.93
N GLU A 89 -13.07 2.40 -5.03
CA GLU A 89 -12.12 1.34 -5.34
C GLU A 89 -12.84 0.05 -5.77
N VAL A 90 -13.95 -0.28 -5.10
CA VAL A 90 -14.78 -1.44 -5.50
C VAL A 90 -15.33 -1.25 -6.91
N TYR A 91 -15.85 -0.07 -7.25
CA TYR A 91 -16.33 0.22 -8.61
C TYR A 91 -15.20 0.18 -9.64
N ARG A 92 -14.04 0.80 -9.35
CA ARG A 92 -12.87 0.77 -10.24
C ARG A 92 -12.46 -0.66 -10.59
N ARG A 93 -12.33 -1.53 -9.58
CA ARG A 93 -11.95 -2.94 -9.77
C ARG A 93 -13.00 -3.73 -10.54
N HIS A 94 -14.27 -3.46 -10.30
CA HIS A 94 -15.36 -4.08 -11.04
C HIS A 94 -15.36 -3.67 -12.52
N ASP A 95 -15.07 -2.41 -12.82
CA ASP A 95 -15.01 -1.91 -14.21
C ASP A 95 -13.76 -2.42 -14.93
N GLU A 96 -12.61 -2.53 -14.25
CA GLU A 96 -11.42 -3.20 -14.76
C GLU A 96 -11.70 -4.66 -15.12
N LEU A 97 -12.46 -5.38 -14.30
CA LEU A 97 -12.85 -6.76 -14.59
C LEU A 97 -13.83 -6.88 -15.77
N LYS A 98 -14.71 -5.88 -15.96
CA LYS A 98 -15.65 -5.84 -17.10
C LYS A 98 -14.99 -5.44 -18.41
N GLY A 99 -13.97 -4.59 -18.39
CA GLY A 99 -13.25 -4.13 -19.58
C GLY A 99 -12.23 -5.10 -20.17
N VAL A 100 -12.04 -6.27 -19.54
CA VAL A 100 -11.07 -7.31 -19.96
C VAL A 100 -11.74 -8.47 -20.73
N PHE A 101 -13.02 -8.33 -21.11
CA PHE A 101 -13.74 -9.27 -21.98
C PHE A 101 -14.08 -8.67 -23.34
#